data_AF-A0A0J9FDS6-F1
#
_entry.id   AF-A0A0J9FDS6-F1
#
_cell.length_a   1.000
_cell.length_b   1.000
_cell.length_c   1.000
_cell.angle_alpha   90.00
_cell.angle_beta   90.00
_cell.angle_gamma   90.00
#
_symmetry.space_group_name_H-M   'P 1'
#
loop_
_entity.id
_entity.type
_entity.pdbx_description
1 polymer ?
#
loop_
_entity_poly.entity_id
_entity_poly.type
_entity_poly.pdbx_seq_one_letter_code
_entity_poly.pdbx_strand_id
1 'polypeptide(L)'
;MHIQKGKTFMKHLKIEDRKAYFTRGENWMVVTDMTKEDLLNLAHAAIEEEDFETDAYDEALLPNPAHKIIYQQINGQLMELHNRRAAFQEEVRNIYKDAYNKYCIE
;
A
#
# COMPACT_ATOMS: atom_id res chain seq x y z
N MET A 1 -33.58 4.26 6.34
CA MET A 1 -32.81 3.74 5.18
C MET A 1 -31.62 2.97 5.74
N HIS A 2 -31.59 1.66 5.53
CA HIS A 2 -30.43 0.84 5.87
C HIS A 2 -29.42 0.98 4.73
N ILE A 3 -28.38 1.79 4.95
CA ILE A 3 -27.23 1.80 4.06
C ILE A 3 -26.34 0.64 4.52
N GLN A 4 -26.35 -0.45 3.75
CA GLN A 4 -25.31 -1.46 3.85
C GLN A 4 -23.99 -0.75 3.51
N LYS A 5 -23.12 -0.55 4.51
CA LYS A 5 -21.74 -0.14 4.27
C LYS A 5 -21.09 -1.30 3.50
N GLY A 6 -21.10 -1.20 2.18
CA GLY A 6 -20.29 -2.03 1.32
C GLY A 6 -18.84 -1.93 1.80
N LYS A 7 -18.17 -3.07 1.86
CA LYS A 7 -16.75 -3.22 2.19
C LYS A 7 -15.95 -2.09 1.51
N THR A 8 -15.41 -1.16 2.30
CA THR A 8 -14.66 0.00 1.80
C THR A 8 -13.27 -0.47 1.40
N PHE A 9 -13.12 -0.92 0.16
CA PHE A 9 -11.79 -1.13 -0.43
C PHE A 9 -11.07 0.22 -0.47
N MET A 10 -10.02 0.38 0.33
CA MET A 10 -9.16 1.56 0.25
C MET A 10 -8.13 1.36 -0.87
N LYS A 11 -8.42 1.98 -2.01
CA LYS A 11 -7.47 2.05 -3.12
C LYS A 11 -6.41 3.10 -2.80
N HIS A 12 -5.14 2.75 -2.94
CA HIS A 12 -4.02 3.64 -2.60
C HIS A 12 -3.27 4.20 -3.81
N LEU A 13 -3.35 3.51 -4.94
CA LEU A 13 -2.80 3.94 -6.21
C LEU A 13 -3.86 3.79 -7.29
N LYS A 14 -4.02 4.83 -8.11
CA LYS A 14 -4.96 4.79 -9.24
C LYS A 14 -4.40 5.41 -10.51
N ILE A 15 -4.92 4.97 -11.65
CA ILE A 15 -4.70 5.59 -12.95
C ILE A 15 -6.02 6.19 -13.42
N GLU A 16 -6.05 7.51 -13.58
CA GLU A 16 -7.26 8.27 -13.95
C GLU A 16 -6.85 9.44 -14.85
N ASP A 17 -7.66 9.76 -15.87
CA ASP A 17 -7.41 10.88 -16.79
C ASP A 17 -5.97 10.95 -17.34
N ARG A 18 -5.44 9.77 -17.70
CA ARG A 18 -4.07 9.59 -18.21
C ARG A 18 -2.96 10.03 -17.25
N LYS A 19 -3.26 10.09 -15.96
CA LYS A 19 -2.34 10.42 -14.88
C LYS A 19 -2.39 9.33 -13.82
N ALA A 20 -1.33 9.32 -13.02
CA ALA A 20 -1.11 8.36 -11.97
C ALA A 20 -1.20 9.13 -10.65
N TYR A 21 -1.96 8.58 -9.70
CA TYR A 21 -2.23 9.20 -8.42
C TYR A 21 -1.97 8.24 -7.27
N PHE A 22 -1.69 8.82 -6.10
CA PHE A 22 -1.61 8.13 -4.83
C PHE A 22 -2.48 8.82 -3.77
N THR A 23 -2.87 8.08 -2.73
CA THR A 23 -3.61 8.63 -1.59
C THR A 23 -2.68 9.32 -0.58
N ARG A 24 -2.99 10.56 -0.21
CA ARG A 24 -2.39 11.30 0.90
C ARG A 24 -3.50 11.75 1.85
N GLY A 25 -3.74 10.98 2.91
CA GLY A 25 -4.93 11.13 3.74
C GLY A 25 -6.18 10.89 2.89
N GLU A 26 -7.12 11.84 2.90
CA GLU A 26 -8.36 11.76 2.10
C GLU A 26 -8.20 12.29 0.66
N ASN A 27 -7.01 12.78 0.29
CA ASN A 27 -6.77 13.42 -1.00
C ASN A 27 -6.01 12.52 -1.99
N TRP A 28 -6.22 12.76 -3.27
CA TRP A 28 -5.45 12.15 -4.35
C TRP A 28 -4.39 13.13 -4.88
N MET A 29 -3.14 12.70 -4.86
CA MET A 29 -1.99 13.49 -5.29
C MET A 29 -1.34 12.83 -6.50
N VAL A 30 -0.76 13.62 -7.40
CA VAL A 30 -0.04 13.08 -8.57
C VAL A 30 1.24 12.41 -8.10
N VAL A 31 1.58 11.24 -8.66
CA VAL A 31 2.77 10.47 -8.26
C VAL A 31 4.10 11.23 -8.34
N THR A 32 4.19 12.27 -9.17
CA THR A 32 5.37 13.14 -9.27
C THR A 32 5.58 14.03 -8.04
N ASP A 33 4.53 14.26 -7.25
CA ASP A 33 4.56 15.09 -6.03
C ASP A 33 4.77 14.23 -4.77
N MET A 34 5.09 12.96 -4.96
CA MET A 34 5.31 12.01 -3.88
C MET A 34 6.58 12.34 -3.12
N THR A 35 6.47 12.38 -1.80
CA THR A 35 7.58 12.55 -0.88
C THR A 35 7.97 11.22 -0.24
N LYS A 36 9.11 11.20 0.45
CA LYS A 36 9.54 10.04 1.24
C LYS A 36 8.50 9.64 2.30
N GLU A 37 7.85 10.61 2.94
CA GLU A 37 6.85 10.34 3.98
C GLU A 37 5.62 9.66 3.41
N ASP A 38 5.18 10.07 2.21
CA ASP A 38 4.06 9.42 1.53
C ASP A 38 4.37 7.97 1.18
N LEU A 39 5.56 7.71 0.64
CA LEU A 39 5.98 6.35 0.31
C LEU A 39 6.01 5.46 1.55
N LEU A 40 6.49 6.00 2.68
CA LEU A 40 6.50 5.28 3.95
C LEU A 40 5.08 4.98 4.44
N ASN A 41 4.17 5.96 4.37
CA ASN A 41 2.76 5.77 4.73
C ASN A 41 2.08 4.70 3.85
N LEU A 42 2.34 4.71 2.54
CA LEU A 42 1.84 3.68 1.62
C LEU A 42 2.41 2.29 1.94
N ALA A 43 3.67 2.20 2.32
CA ALA A 43 4.28 0.94 2.74
C ALA A 43 3.67 0.41 4.05
N HIS A 44 3.37 1.29 5.01
CA HIS A 44 2.63 0.92 6.22
C HIS A 44 1.24 0.38 5.89
N ALA A 45 0.48 1.10 5.07
CA ALA A 45 -0.84 0.66 4.60
C ALA A 45 -0.77 -0.71 3.91
N ALA A 46 0.22 -0.94 3.04
CA ALA A 46 0.42 -2.23 2.36
C ALA A 46 0.64 -3.41 3.33
N ILE A 47 1.22 -3.19 4.50
CA ILE A 47 1.45 -4.23 5.51
C ILE A 47 0.24 -4.40 6.45
N GLU A 48 -0.39 -3.30 6.84
CA GLU A 48 -1.42 -3.27 7.89
C GLU A 48 -2.84 -3.52 7.36
N GLU A 49 -3.15 -3.02 6.16
CA GLU A 49 -4.50 -3.09 5.60
C GLU A 49 -4.68 -4.40 4.81
N GLU A 50 -5.68 -5.21 5.19
CA GLU A 50 -5.95 -6.48 4.51
C GLU A 50 -6.50 -6.31 3.09
N ASP A 51 -7.19 -5.20 2.86
CA ASP A 51 -7.88 -4.82 1.61
C ASP A 51 -7.16 -3.72 0.84
N PHE A 52 -5.85 -3.57 1.07
CA PHE A 52 -4.97 -2.71 0.29
C PHE A 52 -5.09 -3.01 -1.21
N GLU A 53 -5.51 -2.02 -1.99
CA GLU A 53 -5.75 -2.17 -3.43
C GLU A 53 -5.03 -1.09 -4.25
N THR A 54 -4.60 -1.46 -5.45
CA THR A 54 -4.03 -0.55 -6.45
C THR A 54 -4.61 -0.85 -7.83
N ASP A 55 -4.71 0.15 -8.70
CA ASP A 55 -4.94 -0.14 -10.11
C ASP A 55 -3.73 -0.87 -10.71
N ALA A 56 -3.99 -1.89 -11.52
CA ALA A 56 -2.95 -2.56 -12.27
C ALA A 56 -2.22 -1.56 -13.18
N TYR A 57 -0.89 -1.66 -13.25
CA TYR A 57 -0.12 -0.82 -14.15
C TYR A 57 -0.48 -1.12 -15.60
N ASP A 58 -0.85 -0.07 -16.35
CA ASP A 58 -1.06 -0.11 -17.79
C ASP A 58 -0.31 1.06 -18.44
N GLU A 59 0.69 0.70 -19.25
CA GLU A 59 1.53 1.67 -19.95
C GLU A 59 0.74 2.51 -20.98
N ALA A 60 -0.30 1.93 -21.60
CA ALA A 60 -1.11 2.62 -22.61
C ALA A 60 -1.96 3.74 -22.00
N LEU A 61 -2.30 3.64 -20.71
CA LEU A 61 -3.06 4.64 -19.99
C LEU A 61 -2.20 5.83 -19.52
N LEU A 62 -0.86 5.69 -19.45
CA LEU A 62 0.04 6.71 -18.92
C LEU A 62 0.98 7.23 -20.01
N PRO A 63 0.65 8.29 -20.76
CA PRO A 63 1.54 8.84 -21.80
C PRO A 63 2.81 9.51 -21.22
N ASN A 64 2.77 9.96 -19.95
CA ASN A 64 3.90 10.63 -19.32
C ASN A 64 4.96 9.61 -18.83
N PRO A 65 6.21 9.64 -19.32
CA PRO A 65 7.26 8.70 -18.90
C PRO A 65 7.56 8.72 -17.40
N ALA A 66 7.51 9.89 -16.75
CA ALA A 66 7.74 9.98 -15.30
C ALA A 66 6.63 9.25 -14.53
N HIS A 67 5.38 9.39 -14.97
CA HIS A 67 4.26 8.69 -14.35
C HIS A 67 4.38 7.18 -14.54
N LYS A 68 4.80 6.71 -15.74
CA LYS A 68 5.05 5.29 -16.00
C LYS A 68 6.06 4.73 -15.02
N ILE A 69 7.25 5.35 -14.96
CA ILE A 69 8.38 4.87 -14.16
C ILE A 69 8.01 4.85 -12.68
N ILE A 70 7.48 5.96 -12.15
CA ILE A 70 7.15 6.08 -10.72
C ILE A 70 6.03 5.10 -10.36
N TYR A 71 4.94 5.07 -11.13
CA TYR A 71 3.80 4.21 -10.81
C TYR A 71 4.16 2.73 -10.90
N GLN A 72 4.84 2.30 -11.98
CA GLN A 72 5.25 0.91 -12.16
C GLN A 72 6.12 0.43 -11.00
N GLN A 73 7.13 1.23 -10.63
CA GLN A 73 8.07 0.86 -9.57
C GLN A 73 7.39 0.77 -8.21
N ILE A 74 6.61 1.79 -7.83
CA ILE A 74 5.97 1.85 -6.52
C ILE A 74 4.86 0.80 -6.41
N ASN A 75 4.02 0.66 -7.44
CA ASN A 75 2.98 -0.36 -7.44
C ASN A 75 3.57 -1.77 -7.27
N GLY A 76 4.63 -2.09 -8.02
CA GLY A 76 5.31 -3.38 -7.90
C GLY A 76 5.85 -3.63 -6.49
N GLN A 77 6.54 -2.65 -5.90
CA GLN A 77 7.12 -2.78 -4.56
C GLN A 77 6.05 -2.91 -3.47
N LEU A 78 4.98 -2.12 -3.54
CA LEU A 78 3.89 -2.17 -2.56
C LEU A 78 3.10 -3.48 -2.66
N MET A 79 2.83 -3.97 -3.87
CA MET A 79 2.14 -5.25 -4.04
C MET A 79 3.01 -6.44 -3.60
N GLU A 80 4.31 -6.41 -3.86
CA GLU A 80 5.22 -7.43 -3.33
C GLU A 80 5.20 -7.42 -1.78
N LEU A 81 5.28 -6.24 -1.18
CA LEU A 81 5.23 -6.07 0.26
C LEU A 81 3.91 -6.57 0.85
N HIS A 82 2.78 -6.18 0.25
CA HIS A 82 1.45 -6.61 0.68
C HIS A 82 1.25 -8.12 0.57
N ASN A 83 1.74 -8.74 -0.52
CA ASN A 83 1.67 -10.19 -0.70
C ASN A 83 2.49 -10.95 0.35
N ARG A 84 3.58 -10.36 0.83
CA ARG A 84 4.45 -10.93 1.86
C ARG A 84 4.07 -10.53 3.29
N ARG A 85 3.02 -9.70 3.47
CA ARG A 85 2.65 -9.14 4.79
C ARG A 85 2.38 -10.21 5.85
N ALA A 86 1.76 -11.33 5.48
CA ALA A 86 1.40 -12.38 6.43
C ALA A 86 2.65 -13.02 7.04
N ALA A 87 3.66 -13.33 6.20
CA ALA A 87 4.95 -13.83 6.64
C ALA A 87 5.69 -12.78 7.50
N PHE A 88 5.67 -11.51 7.09
CA PHE A 88 6.28 -10.43 7.86
C PHE A 88 5.66 -10.27 9.26
N GLN A 89 4.33 -10.26 9.35
CA GLN A 89 3.62 -10.18 10.63
C GLN A 89 3.84 -11.43 11.49
N GLU A 90 4.00 -12.61 10.88
CA GLU A 90 4.33 -13.85 11.59
C GLU A 90 5.74 -13.83 12.18
N GLU A 91 6.73 -13.37 11.42
CA GLU A 91 8.10 -13.18 11.91
C GLU A 91 8.13 -12.23 13.12
N VAL A 92 7.40 -11.10 13.04
CA VAL A 92 7.29 -10.16 14.16
C VAL A 92 6.67 -10.84 15.38
N ARG A 93 5.55 -11.56 15.22
CA ARG A 93 4.91 -12.29 16.34
C ARG A 93 5.84 -13.32 16.96
N ASN A 94 6.61 -14.05 16.17
CA ASN A 94 7.54 -15.06 16.66
C ASN A 94 8.70 -14.44 17.46
N ILE A 95 9.27 -13.32 17.00
CA ILE A 95 10.29 -12.57 17.75
C ILE A 95 9.77 -12.16 19.13
N TYR A 96 8.54 -11.63 19.20
CA TYR A 96 7.93 -11.25 20.47
C TYR A 96 7.54 -12.45 21.33
N LYS A 97 7.12 -13.57 20.74
CA LYS A 97 6.82 -14.81 21.47
C LYS A 97 8.07 -15.36 22.14
N ASP A 98 9.20 -15.38 21.45
CA ASP A 98 10.47 -15.86 22.00
C ASP A 98 10.97 -14.94 23.12
N ALA A 99 10.87 -13.62 22.94
CA ALA A 99 11.18 -12.66 24.00
C ALA A 99 10.22 -12.78 25.20
N TYR A 100 8.90 -12.87 24.95
CA TYR A 100 7.89 -13.03 26.00
C TYR A 100 8.09 -14.33 26.78
N ASN A 101 8.32 -15.46 26.10
CA ASN A 101 8.61 -16.73 26.77
C ASN A 101 9.89 -16.67 27.60
N LYS A 102 10.89 -15.89 27.17
CA LYS A 102 12.17 -15.75 27.86
C LYS A 102 12.11 -14.84 29.11
N TYR A 103 11.21 -13.86 29.13
CA TYR A 103 11.18 -12.82 30.18
C TYR A 103 9.89 -12.79 31.01
N CYS A 104 8.80 -13.43 30.57
CA CYS A 104 7.49 -13.38 31.23
C CYS A 104 6.89 -14.75 31.57
N ILE A 105 7.54 -15.85 31.18
CA ILE A 105 7.22 -17.18 31.69
C ILE A 105 8.31 -17.56 32.69
N GLU A 106 8.02 -17.33 33.98
CA GLU A 106 8.62 -18.07 35.10
C GLU A 106 7.90 -19.42 35.26
#